data_AF-A0A954UX91-F1
#
_entry.id   AF-A0A954UX91-F1
#
_cell.length_a   1.000
_cell.length_b   1.000
_cell.length_c   1.000
_cell.angle_alpha   90.00
_cell.angle_beta   90.00
_cell.angle_gamma   90.00
#
_symmetry.space_group_name_H-M   'P 1'
#
loop_
_entity.id
_entity.type
_entity.pdbx_description
1 polymer ?
#
loop_
_entity_poly.entity_id
_entity_poly.type
_entity_poly.pdbx_seq_one_letter_code
_entity_poly.pdbx_strand_id
1 'polypeptide(L)' 'MSTTTVIVDGDVSNLYEIKEEDGHYKAYHVRVNLLLPNSKNNVGSARSFEGALSVIRNHSGKDIQRFY' A
#
# COMPACT_ATOMS: atom_id res chain seq x y z
N MET A 1 1.62 -4.59 -15.90
CA MET A 1 1.18 -3.88 -14.68
C MET A 1 2.31 -3.95 -13.67
N SER A 2 2.77 -2.80 -13.17
CA SER A 2 3.81 -2.73 -12.14
C SER A 2 3.17 -2.83 -10.75
N THR A 3 3.82 -3.53 -9.82
CA THR A 3 3.41 -3.58 -8.41
C THR A 3 4.61 -3.27 -7.54
N THR A 4 4.46 -2.32 -6.63
CA THR A 4 5.48 -1.94 -5.65
C THR A 4 4.96 -2.23 -4.26
N THR A 5 5.76 -2.88 -3.42
CA THR A 5 5.39 -3.14 -2.04
C THR A 5 5.94 -2.04 -1.15
N VAL A 6 5.13 -1.55 -0.22
CA VAL A 6 5.46 -0.46 0.69
C VAL A 6 5.31 -0.94 2.12
N ILE A 7 6.35 -0.74 2.93
CA ILE A 7 6.35 -1.03 4.36
C ILE A 7 6.31 0.30 5.11
N VAL A 8 5.29 0.48 5.96
CA VAL A 8 5.21 1.60 6.90
C VAL A 8 5.59 1.16 8.30
N ASP A 9 5.97 2.11 9.14
CA ASP A 9 6.61 1.81 10.41
C ASP A 9 5.71 1.05 11.41
N GLY A 10 6.31 0.16 12.20
CA GLY A 10 5.61 -0.73 13.13
C GLY A 10 5.10 -2.04 12.53
N ASP A 11 4.62 -2.92 13.42
CA ASP A 11 4.31 -4.36 13.29
C ASP A 11 3.88 -4.92 11.91
N VAL A 12 4.07 -6.23 11.70
CA VAL A 12 3.92 -6.99 10.43
C VAL A 12 2.58 -6.83 9.69
N SER A 13 1.58 -6.20 10.32
CA SER A 13 0.25 -5.89 9.74
C SER A 13 0.22 -4.61 8.90
N ASN A 14 1.35 -3.94 8.71
CA ASN A 14 1.47 -2.63 8.06
C ASN A 14 1.98 -2.71 6.61
N LEU A 15 1.64 -3.79 5.91
CA LEU A 15 2.03 -4.01 4.53
C LEU A 15 1.08 -3.29 3.57
N TYR A 16 1.62 -2.54 2.61
CA TYR A 16 0.86 -1.88 1.56
C TYR A 16 1.40 -2.25 0.18
N GLU A 17 0.56 -2.15 -0.84
CA GLU A 17 0.93 -2.34 -2.23
C GLU A 17 0.44 -1.16 -3.07
N ILE A 18 1.27 -0.72 -4.01
CA ILE A 18 0.88 0.22 -5.06
C ILE A 18 0.85 -0.56 -6.37
N LYS A 19 -0.26 -0.49 -7.08
CA LYS A 19 -0.41 -1.06 -8.43
C LYS A 19 -0.68 0.04 -9.44
N GLU A 20 0.02 -0.04 -10.57
CA GLU A 20 -0.25 0.84 -11.70
C GLU A 20 -1.27 0.19 -12.64
N GLU A 21 -2.44 0.81 -12.75
CA GLU A 21 -3.57 0.38 -13.57
C GLU A 21 -4.18 1.60 -14.28
N ASP A 22 -4.29 1.54 -15.62
CA ASP A 22 -4.93 2.57 -16.46
C ASP A 22 -4.37 4.00 -16.25
N GLY A 23 -3.05 4.12 -16.04
CA GLY A 23 -2.39 5.41 -15.79
C GLY A 23 -2.62 5.98 -14.37
N HIS A 24 -3.20 5.18 -13.48
CA HIS A 24 -3.38 5.51 -12.07
C HIS A 24 -2.60 4.56 -11.17
N TYR A 25 -2.12 5.10 -10.05
CA TYR A 25 -1.48 4.34 -8.98
C TYR A 25 -2.50 4.07 -7.89
N LYS A 26 -2.95 2.82 -7.76
CA LYS A 26 -3.90 2.36 -6.74
C LYS A 26 -3.14 1.82 -5.54
N ALA A 27 -3.45 2.31 -4.36
CA ALA A 27 -2.85 1.87 -3.10
C ALA A 27 -3.78 0.86 -2.40
N TYR A 28 -3.20 -0.21 -1.89
CA TYR A 28 -3.90 -1.28 -1.19
C TYR A 28 -3.25 -1.53 0.17
N HIS A 29 -4.06 -1.71 1.20
CA HIS A 29 -3.60 -2.25 2.48
C HIS A 29 -3.72 -3.77 2.46
N VAL A 30 -2.61 -4.45 2.76
CA VAL A 30 -2.53 -5.91 2.77
C VAL A 30 -2.56 -6.39 4.21
N ARG A 31 -3.67 -7.01 4.59
CA ARG A 31 -3.77 -7.69 5.87
C ARG A 31 -3.34 -9.13 5.70
N VAL A 32 -2.15 -9.43 6.21
CA VAL A 32 -1.59 -10.78 6.23
C VAL A 32 -2.24 -11.55 7.37
N ASN A 33 -2.85 -12.69 7.05
CA ASN A 33 -3.46 -13.57 8.03
C ASN A 33 -2.71 -14.92 7.99
N LEU A 34 -2.40 -15.48 9.17
CA LEU A 34 -1.67 -16.76 9.23
C LEU A 34 -2.56 -17.97 8.88
N LEU A 35 -3.86 -17.87 9.18
CA LEU A 35 -4.82 -18.98 9.12
C LEU A 35 -5.93 -18.76 8.07
N LEU A 36 -5.96 -17.60 7.43
CA LEU A 36 -6.96 -17.21 6.44
C LEU A 36 -6.26 -16.65 5.20
N PRO A 37 -6.90 -16.65 4.02
CA PRO A 37 -6.39 -15.93 2.88
C PRO A 37 -6.07 -14.48 3.23
N ASN A 38 -4.94 -13.98 2.74
CA ASN A 38 -4.59 -12.58 2.86
C ASN A 38 -5.69 -11.73 2.20
N SER A 39 -6.04 -10.62 2.83
CA SER A 39 -7.02 -9.69 2.28
C SER A 39 -6.32 -8.42 1.83
N LYS A 40 -6.80 -7.85 0.71
CA LYS A 40 -6.31 -6.60 0.14
C LYS A 40 -7.47 -5.63 0.04
N ASN A 41 -7.36 -4.51 0.75
CA ASN A 41 -8.37 -3.46 0.72
C ASN A 41 -7.81 -2.25 -0.02
N ASN A 42 -8.54 -1.74 -1.01
CA ASN A 42 -8.17 -0.50 -1.68
C ASN A 42 -8.31 0.67 -0.69
N VAL A 43 -7.23 1.42 -0.48
CA VAL A 43 -7.19 2.58 0.42
C VAL A 43 -7.23 3.91 -0.34
N GLY A 44 -7.09 3.87 -1.66
CA GLY A 44 -7.22 5.03 -2.52
C GLY A 44 -6.40 4.92 -3.80
N SER A 45 -6.44 5.98 -4.60
CA SER A 45 -5.66 6.06 -5.83
C SER A 45 -5.13 7.47 -6.05
N ALA A 46 -4.05 7.54 -6.84
CA ALA A 46 -3.41 8.79 -7.24
C ALA A 46 -3.00 8.74 -8.70
N ARG A 47 -2.69 9.91 -9.27
CA ARG A 47 -2.15 10.04 -10.63
C ARG A 47 -0.63 9.87 -10.71
N SER A 48 0.04 9.73 -9.57
CA SER A 48 1.49 9.54 -9.49
C SER A 48 1.85 8.58 -8.36
N PHE A 49 3.02 7.97 -8.47
CA PHE A 49 3.57 7.11 -7.43
C PHE A 49 3.71 7.84 -6.09
N GLU A 50 4.27 9.06 -6.10
CA GLU A 50 4.35 9.93 -4.92
C GLU A 50 2.98 10.22 -4.29
N GLY A 51 1.95 10.45 -5.11
CA GLY A 51 0.59 10.64 -4.62
C GLY A 51 0.05 9.39 -3.93
N ALA A 52 0.35 8.20 -4.46
CA ALA A 52 -0.05 6.94 -3.84
C ALA A 52 0.70 6.69 -2.52
N LEU A 53 1.99 7.08 -2.42
CA LEU A 53 2.71 7.08 -1.14
C LEU A 53 2.06 8.01 -0.11
N SER A 54 1.60 9.19 -0.53
CA SER A 54 0.86 10.12 0.33
C SER A 54 -0.46 9.54 0.82
N VAL A 55 -1.20 8.84 -0.05
CA VAL A 55 -2.42 8.08 0.33
C VAL A 55 -2.09 7.04 1.41
N ILE A 56 -1.00 6.28 1.23
CA ILE A 56 -0.57 5.28 2.22
C ILE A 56 -0.22 5.93 3.56
N ARG A 57 0.53 7.05 3.57
CA ARG A 57 0.87 7.78 4.80
C ARG A 57 -0.37 8.29 5.53
N ASN A 58 -1.31 8.90 4.80
CA ASN A 58 -2.55 9.41 5.39
C ASN A 58 -3.42 8.28 5.96
N HIS A 59 -3.51 7.15 5.25
CA HIS A 59 -4.29 6.00 5.71
C HIS A 59 -3.64 5.32 6.92
N SER A 60 -2.32 5.10 6.89
CA SER A 60 -1.62 4.42 7.98
C SER A 60 -1.44 5.27 9.22
N GLY A 61 -1.41 6.60 9.07
CA GLY A 61 -1.02 7.54 10.13
C GLY A 61 0.46 7.41 10.52
N LYS A 62 1.29 6.80 9.66
CA LYS A 62 2.68 6.45 9.95
C LYS A 62 3.60 6.73 8.77
N ASP A 63 4.88 6.87 9.08
CA ASP A 63 5.92 7.08 8.08
C ASP A 63 6.24 5.81 7.29
N ILE A 64 6.66 6.01 6.04
CA ILE A 64 7.10 4.95 5.14
C ILE A 64 8.56 4.63 5.49
N GLN A 65 8.82 3.37 5.81
CA GLN A 65 10.16 2.90 6.13
C GLN A 65 10.95 2.53 4.87
N ARG A 66 10.31 1.82 3.94
CA ARG A 66 10.91 1.36 2.68
C ARG A 66 9.86 0.89 1.68
N PHE A 67 10.25 0.82 0.42
CA PHE A 67 9.47 0.22 -0.66
C PHE A 67 10.40 -0.53 -1.63
N TYR A 68 9.87 -1.54 -2.31
CA TYR A 68 10.61 -2.42 -3.22
C TYR A 68 9.73 -2.95 -4.35
#